data_AF-A0A7C5XJU1-F1
#
_entry.id   AF-A0A7C5XJU1-F1
#
_cell.length_a   1.000
_cell.length_b   1.000
_cell.length_c   1.000
_cell.angle_alpha   90.00
_cell.angle_beta   90.00
_cell.angle_gamma   90.00
#
_symmetry.space_group_name_H-M   'P 1'
#
loop_
_entity.id
_entity.type
_entity.pdbx_description
1 polymer ?
#
loop_
_entity_poly.entity_id
_entity_poly.type
_entity_poly.pdbx_seq_one_letter_code
_entity_poly.pdbx_strand_id
1 'polypeptide(L)'
;MNRLIRVDYLARVEGEGNLYIEIDGNRVARVEIGIFEPPRFFEAFLRGRKYYEVPDITARICGICPIAYIMSSSRALEKVLGIEVLEELEILRKIAYFGEWIESHMLHILMLHAPDFLGYESFLGIAREYPEIVKIGLKLKNWGNQVVKVVGGRSVHPVSFRVGGFYRVIKRDELDVLLRDVGDMKRYARNFLEWVLKLPIPEVKQDIEFVSLKGVKEYPILFGDVVSSKGLNISEDVFEDHIIVEQARYSTSL
;
A
#
# COMPACT_ATOMS: atom_id res chain seq x y z
N MET A 1 22.09 -28.32 21.81
CA MET A 1 22.83 -27.06 21.58
C MET A 1 21.84 -26.05 21.08
N ASN A 2 21.75 -24.88 21.71
CA ASN A 2 20.89 -23.81 21.23
C ASN A 2 21.63 -23.00 20.17
N ARG A 3 20.96 -22.76 19.04
CA ARG A 3 21.47 -21.90 17.96
C ARG A 3 20.52 -20.73 17.81
N LEU A 4 21.09 -19.53 17.62
CA LEU A 4 20.34 -18.31 17.40
C LEU A 4 20.72 -17.75 16.03
N ILE A 5 19.72 -17.57 15.18
CA ILE A 5 19.85 -16.87 13.91
C ILE A 5 19.30 -15.46 14.11
N ARG A 6 20.12 -14.46 13.77
CA ARG A 6 19.76 -13.05 13.85
C ARG A 6 19.90 -12.42 12.47
N VAL A 7 18.84 -11.78 12.02
CA VAL A 7 18.86 -10.86 10.88
C VAL A 7 18.50 -9.50 11.46
N ASP A 8 19.52 -8.69 11.74
CA ASP A 8 19.32 -7.41 12.43
C ASP A 8 18.59 -6.37 11.56
N TYR A 9 18.57 -6.57 10.24
CA TYR A 9 17.86 -5.71 9.30
C TYR A 9 17.27 -6.53 8.14
N LEU A 10 15.96 -6.44 7.94
CA LEU A 10 15.26 -7.01 6.80
C LEU A 10 15.48 -6.12 5.57
N ALA A 11 16.12 -6.67 4.54
CA ALA A 11 16.30 -5.97 3.28
C ALA A 11 15.04 -6.04 2.40
N ARG A 12 14.90 -5.09 1.47
CA ARG A 12 13.83 -5.04 0.46
C ARG A 12 12.41 -5.05 1.04
N VAL A 13 12.22 -4.38 2.18
CA VAL A 13 10.91 -4.03 2.74
C VAL A 13 10.85 -2.52 2.97
N GLU A 14 9.63 -1.96 3.11
CA GLU A 14 9.47 -0.60 3.62
C GLU A 14 9.50 -0.63 5.15
N GLY A 15 10.12 0.38 5.75
CA GLY A 15 10.35 0.44 7.18
C GLY A 15 11.59 -0.33 7.66
N GLU A 16 11.70 -0.48 8.97
CA GLU A 16 12.82 -1.15 9.63
C GLU A 16 12.33 -2.31 10.50
N GLY A 17 12.77 -3.52 10.15
CA GLY A 17 12.44 -4.72 10.90
C GLY A 17 13.60 -5.69 11.00
N ASN A 18 13.52 -6.61 11.96
CA ASN A 18 14.49 -7.66 12.22
C ASN A 18 13.81 -9.03 12.33
N LEU A 19 14.61 -10.09 12.26
CA LEU A 19 14.14 -11.47 12.44
C LEU A 19 15.07 -12.21 13.40
N TYR A 20 14.48 -12.79 14.45
CA TYR A 20 15.15 -13.63 15.42
C TYR A 20 14.56 -15.04 15.39
N ILE A 21 15.41 -16.05 15.21
CA ILE A 21 15.01 -17.46 15.25
C ILE A 21 15.87 -18.20 16.26
N GLU A 22 15.25 -18.68 17.32
CA GLU A 22 15.88 -19.55 18.31
C GLU A 22 15.59 -21.01 17.98
N ILE A 23 16.65 -21.82 17.93
CA ILE A 23 16.61 -23.25 17.62
C ILE A 23 17.17 -24.00 18.82
N ASP A 24 16.38 -24.92 19.38
CA ASP A 24 16.82 -25.85 20.42
C ASP A 24 16.96 -27.26 19.81
N GLY A 25 18.20 -27.73 19.71
CA GLY A 25 18.52 -28.98 19.03
C GLY A 25 18.11 -28.92 17.56
N ASN A 26 17.07 -29.69 17.19
CA ASN A 26 16.52 -29.74 15.83
C ASN A 26 15.13 -29.09 15.73
N ARG A 27 14.67 -28.38 16.76
CA ARG A 27 13.35 -27.75 16.81
C ARG A 27 13.49 -26.23 16.84
N VAL A 28 12.68 -25.54 16.02
CA VAL A 28 12.49 -24.09 16.15
C VAL A 28 11.71 -23.84 17.45
N ALA A 29 12.36 -23.19 18.40
CA ALA A 29 11.80 -22.87 19.70
C ALA A 29 11.03 -21.54 19.67
N ARG A 30 11.52 -20.55 18.91
CA ARG A 30 10.94 -19.20 18.85
C ARG A 30 11.25 -18.54 17.50
N VAL A 31 10.28 -17.81 16.96
CA VAL A 31 10.43 -16.95 15.78
C VAL A 31 9.83 -15.60 16.12
N GLU A 32 10.59 -14.53 15.93
CA GLU A 32 10.14 -13.17 16.18
C GLU A 32 10.48 -12.29 14.98
N ILE A 33 9.48 -11.55 14.49
CA ILE A 33 9.68 -10.44 13.57
C ILE A 33 9.44 -9.17 14.38
N GLY A 34 10.49 -8.40 14.64
CA GLY A 34 10.40 -7.15 15.37
C GLY A 34 10.45 -5.97 14.42
N ILE A 35 9.49 -5.05 14.53
CA ILE A 35 9.63 -3.71 13.97
C ILE A 35 10.30 -2.85 15.03
N PHE A 36 11.34 -2.11 14.68
CA PHE A 36 12.08 -1.28 15.63
C PHE A 36 12.14 0.19 15.24
N GLU A 37 11.39 0.58 14.20
CA GLU A 37 11.22 1.98 13.85
C GLU A 37 10.73 2.77 15.06
N PRO A 38 11.30 3.98 15.30
CA PRO A 38 10.88 4.80 16.41
C PRO A 38 9.40 5.19 16.23
N PRO A 39 8.54 4.99 17.25
CA PRO A 39 7.15 5.38 17.17
C PRO A 39 7.05 6.89 16.91
N ARG A 40 6.32 7.26 15.86
CA ARG A 40 6.13 8.66 15.44
C ARG A 40 4.91 9.31 16.11
N PHE A 41 4.11 8.52 16.82
CA PHE A 41 2.96 8.96 17.63
C PHE A 41 1.95 9.84 16.88
N PHE A 42 1.62 9.48 15.62
CA PHE A 42 0.66 10.25 14.81
C PHE A 42 -0.69 10.42 15.51
N GLU A 43 -1.20 9.39 16.18
CA GLU A 43 -2.47 9.44 16.91
C GLU A 43 -2.48 10.52 18.00
N ALA A 44 -1.44 10.54 18.84
CA ALA A 44 -1.29 11.55 19.88
C ALA A 44 -1.01 12.94 19.28
N PHE A 45 -0.18 13.00 18.24
CA PHE A 45 0.20 14.22 17.52
C PHE A 45 -1.00 14.92 16.86
N LEU A 46 -1.99 14.15 16.39
CA LEU A 46 -3.19 14.69 15.75
C LEU A 46 -4.17 15.36 16.73
N ARG A 47 -4.03 15.13 18.05
CA ARG A 47 -4.90 15.76 19.06
C ARG A 47 -4.75 17.28 19.05
N GLY A 48 -5.86 17.99 18.87
CA GLY A 48 -5.90 19.46 18.84
C GLY A 48 -5.47 20.09 17.51
N ARG A 49 -5.07 19.30 16.51
CA ARG A 49 -4.81 19.80 15.15
C ARG A 49 -6.13 20.21 14.48
N LYS A 50 -6.05 21.12 13.52
CA LYS A 50 -7.23 21.49 12.72
C LYS A 50 -7.51 20.37 11.71
N TYR A 51 -8.80 20.08 11.50
CA TYR A 51 -9.23 18.99 10.63
C TYR A 51 -8.62 19.06 9.22
N TYR A 52 -8.45 20.26 8.65
CA TYR A 52 -7.90 20.46 7.30
C TYR A 52 -6.39 20.20 7.21
N GLU A 53 -5.67 20.13 8.32
CA GLU A 53 -4.24 19.76 8.35
C GLU A 53 -4.02 18.25 8.35
N VAL A 54 -5.04 17.48 8.79
CA VAL A 54 -4.91 16.04 9.05
C VAL A 54 -4.51 15.26 7.80
N PRO A 55 -5.14 15.44 6.62
CA PRO A 55 -4.78 14.66 5.44
C PRO A 55 -3.31 14.87 5.03
N ASP A 56 -2.84 16.11 5.12
CA ASP A 56 -1.44 16.42 4.88
C ASP A 56 -0.53 15.75 5.91
N ILE A 57 -0.84 15.86 7.20
CA ILE A 57 -0.05 15.21 8.25
C ILE A 57 0.04 13.70 8.00
N THR A 58 -1.09 13.02 7.83
CA THR A 58 -1.14 11.55 7.72
C THR A 58 -0.47 11.04 6.44
N ALA A 59 -0.43 11.85 5.37
CA ALA A 59 0.31 11.48 4.16
C ALA A 59 1.81 11.23 4.41
N ARG A 60 2.36 11.67 5.55
CA ARG A 60 3.78 11.49 5.92
C ARG A 60 4.01 10.23 6.76
N ILE A 61 2.98 9.41 6.97
CA ILE A 61 3.13 8.11 7.63
C ILE A 61 3.93 7.15 6.74
N CYS A 62 3.68 7.11 5.43
CA CYS A 62 4.44 6.29 4.50
C CYS A 62 4.77 7.05 3.22
N GLY A 63 5.97 6.81 2.68
CA GLY A 63 6.39 7.38 1.40
C GLY A 63 5.81 6.68 0.16
N ILE A 64 5.28 5.47 0.32
CA ILE A 64 4.77 4.61 -0.76
C ILE A 64 3.24 4.68 -0.88
N CYS A 65 2.52 4.76 0.24
CA CYS A 65 1.05 4.77 0.25
C CYS A 65 0.40 6.05 0.83
N PRO A 66 0.85 7.26 0.49
CA PRO A 66 0.29 8.49 1.05
C PRO A 66 -1.20 8.72 0.73
N ILE A 67 -1.71 8.29 -0.44
CA ILE A 67 -3.11 8.43 -0.83
C ILE A 67 -4.01 7.62 0.10
N ALA A 68 -3.62 6.40 0.49
CA ALA A 68 -4.36 5.61 1.47
C ALA A 68 -4.63 6.42 2.75
N TYR A 69 -3.58 7.03 3.31
CA TYR A 69 -3.70 7.85 4.52
C TYR A 69 -4.52 9.12 4.32
N ILE A 70 -4.34 9.81 3.18
CA ILE A 70 -5.12 11.02 2.85
C ILE A 70 -6.60 10.68 2.72
N MET A 71 -6.94 9.58 2.03
CA MET A 71 -8.33 9.18 1.81
C MET A 71 -8.99 8.72 3.11
N SER A 72 -8.33 7.86 3.88
CA SER A 72 -8.87 7.37 5.15
C SER A 72 -9.15 8.52 6.12
N SER A 73 -8.20 9.43 6.29
CA SER A 73 -8.38 10.60 7.17
C SER A 73 -9.44 11.59 6.65
N SER A 74 -9.45 11.86 5.34
CA SER A 74 -10.45 12.75 4.74
C SER A 74 -11.86 12.19 4.90
N ARG A 75 -12.05 10.89 4.64
CA ARG A 75 -13.35 10.22 4.78
C ARG A 75 -13.83 10.20 6.23
N ALA A 76 -12.95 9.90 7.18
CA ALA A 76 -13.29 9.95 8.60
C ALA A 76 -13.77 11.34 9.03
N LEU A 77 -13.07 12.39 8.60
CA LEU A 77 -13.46 13.77 8.89
C LEU A 77 -14.73 14.20 8.15
N GLU A 78 -14.92 13.78 6.91
CA GLU A 78 -16.14 14.02 6.13
C GLU A 78 -17.36 13.45 6.83
N LYS A 79 -17.28 12.21 7.33
CA LYS A 79 -18.34 11.58 8.12
C LYS A 79 -18.65 12.39 9.38
N VAL A 80 -17.63 12.76 10.16
CA VAL A 80 -17.79 13.53 11.40
C VAL A 80 -18.41 14.91 11.14
N LEU A 81 -18.08 15.54 10.01
CA LEU A 81 -18.58 16.86 9.64
C LEU A 81 -19.91 16.83 8.87
N GLY A 82 -20.44 15.66 8.53
CA GLY A 82 -21.63 15.52 7.69
C GLY A 82 -21.44 16.04 6.27
N ILE A 83 -20.23 15.94 5.72
CA ILE A 83 -19.90 16.38 4.36
C ILE A 83 -20.13 15.22 3.39
N GLU A 84 -21.06 15.41 2.46
CA GLU A 84 -21.24 14.52 1.32
C GLU A 84 -20.31 14.96 0.17
N VAL A 85 -19.50 14.03 -0.33
CA VAL A 85 -18.57 14.26 -1.44
C VAL A 85 -19.28 13.91 -2.74
N LEU A 86 -19.20 14.81 -3.73
CA LEU A 86 -19.78 14.59 -5.05
C LEU A 86 -19.14 13.38 -5.75
N GLU A 87 -19.94 12.63 -6.50
CA GLU A 87 -19.52 11.41 -7.20
C GLU A 87 -18.30 11.66 -8.12
N GLU A 88 -18.26 12.79 -8.81
CA GLU A 88 -17.14 13.15 -9.69
C GLU A 88 -15.83 13.34 -8.92
N LEU A 89 -15.90 13.83 -7.67
CA LEU A 89 -14.74 13.97 -6.80
C LEU A 89 -14.29 12.61 -6.26
N GLU A 90 -15.23 11.70 -5.96
CA GLU A 90 -14.89 10.33 -5.60
C GLU A 90 -14.20 9.58 -6.75
N ILE A 91 -14.65 9.78 -7.99
CA ILE A 91 -14.00 9.22 -9.18
C ILE A 91 -12.56 9.72 -9.28
N LEU A 92 -12.32 11.02 -9.09
CA LEU A 92 -10.96 11.57 -9.08
C LEU A 92 -10.10 10.98 -7.97
N ARG A 93 -10.66 10.78 -6.76
CA ARG A 93 -9.97 10.10 -5.65
C ARG A 93 -9.61 8.67 -6.01
N LYS A 94 -10.52 7.90 -6.62
CA LYS A 94 -10.27 6.53 -7.10
C LYS A 94 -9.18 6.51 -8.17
N ILE A 95 -9.19 7.45 -9.12
CA ILE A 95 -8.14 7.57 -10.15
C ILE A 95 -6.77 7.75 -9.49
N ALA A 96 -6.65 8.63 -8.49
CA ALA A 96 -5.39 8.78 -7.75
C ALA A 96 -4.97 7.50 -7.02
N TYR A 97 -5.92 6.81 -6.38
CA TYR A 97 -5.67 5.54 -5.69
C TYR A 97 -5.18 4.45 -6.66
N PHE A 98 -5.75 4.38 -7.87
CA PHE A 98 -5.28 3.47 -8.92
C PHE A 98 -3.88 3.82 -9.40
N GLY A 99 -3.55 5.11 -9.49
CA GLY A 99 -2.19 5.58 -9.72
C GLY A 99 -1.25 4.99 -8.67
N GLU A 100 -1.58 5.21 -7.39
CA GLU A 100 -0.82 4.73 -6.23
C GLU A 100 -0.60 3.21 -6.27
N TRP A 101 -1.67 2.46 -6.51
CA TRP A 101 -1.60 1.01 -6.63
C TRP A 101 -0.68 0.55 -7.74
N ILE A 102 -0.74 1.18 -8.91
CA ILE A 102 0.14 0.83 -10.01
C ILE A 102 1.59 1.08 -9.62
N GLU A 103 1.94 2.25 -9.08
CA GLU A 103 3.34 2.50 -8.75
C GLU A 103 3.85 1.68 -7.57
N SER A 104 2.99 1.42 -6.57
CA SER A 104 3.30 0.65 -5.37
C SER A 104 3.44 -0.83 -5.71
N HIS A 105 2.49 -1.42 -6.44
CA HIS A 105 2.56 -2.82 -6.83
C HIS A 105 3.73 -3.09 -7.77
N MET A 106 4.00 -2.20 -8.74
CA MET A 106 5.18 -2.34 -9.61
C MET A 106 6.49 -2.23 -8.84
N LEU A 107 6.59 -1.30 -7.88
CA LEU A 107 7.74 -1.22 -6.96
C LEU A 107 7.91 -2.55 -6.20
N HIS A 108 6.83 -3.02 -5.57
CA HIS A 108 6.84 -4.18 -4.71
C HIS A 108 7.25 -5.46 -5.46
N ILE A 109 6.55 -5.79 -6.55
CA ILE A 109 6.82 -7.04 -7.26
C ILE A 109 8.17 -7.02 -7.98
N LEU A 110 8.53 -5.93 -8.66
CA LEU A 110 9.74 -5.88 -9.49
C LEU A 110 11.00 -5.66 -8.65
N MET A 111 10.95 -4.73 -7.69
CA MET A 111 12.15 -4.31 -6.96
C MET A 111 12.36 -5.07 -5.67
N LEU A 112 11.27 -5.54 -5.04
CA LEU A 112 11.33 -6.17 -3.72
C LEU A 112 11.20 -7.68 -3.81
N HIS A 113 10.12 -8.21 -4.39
CA HIS A 113 9.78 -9.65 -4.32
C HIS A 113 10.44 -10.53 -5.39
N ALA A 114 10.34 -10.15 -6.67
CA ALA A 114 10.79 -11.01 -7.77
C ALA A 114 12.26 -11.47 -7.69
N PRO A 115 13.21 -10.68 -7.14
CA PRO A 115 14.59 -11.16 -6.97
C PRO A 115 14.67 -12.44 -6.13
N ASP A 116 13.85 -12.60 -5.09
CA ASP A 116 13.86 -13.81 -4.27
C ASP A 116 13.42 -15.04 -5.06
N PHE A 117 12.33 -14.92 -5.84
CA PHE A 117 11.83 -16.04 -6.64
C PHE A 117 12.81 -16.44 -7.76
N LEU A 118 13.63 -15.50 -8.23
CA LEU A 118 14.59 -15.75 -9.31
C LEU A 118 16.02 -16.04 -8.81
N GLY A 119 16.25 -16.01 -7.49
CA GLY A 119 17.56 -16.24 -6.90
C GLY A 119 18.56 -15.11 -7.15
N TYR A 120 18.10 -13.86 -7.31
CA TYR A 120 18.95 -12.68 -7.44
C TYR A 120 19.03 -11.87 -6.14
N GLU A 121 20.16 -11.23 -5.89
CA GLU A 121 20.34 -10.33 -4.74
C GLU A 121 19.46 -9.08 -4.80
N SER A 122 19.14 -8.60 -6.01
CA SER A 122 18.34 -7.41 -6.24
C SER A 122 17.73 -7.40 -7.64
N PHE A 123 16.87 -6.42 -7.91
CA PHE A 123 16.28 -6.23 -9.24
C PHE A 123 17.30 -5.96 -10.35
N LEU A 124 18.55 -5.59 -10.01
CA LEU A 124 19.63 -5.45 -10.98
C LEU A 124 19.98 -6.79 -11.63
N GLY A 125 19.80 -7.91 -10.93
CA GLY A 125 19.92 -9.25 -11.53
C GLY A 125 18.85 -9.47 -12.60
N ILE A 126 17.60 -9.12 -12.28
CA ILE A 126 16.48 -9.14 -13.23
C ILE A 126 16.75 -8.23 -14.42
N ALA A 127 17.35 -7.06 -14.22
CA ALA A 127 17.66 -6.13 -15.30
C ALA A 127 18.69 -6.68 -16.31
N ARG A 128 19.58 -7.57 -15.88
CA ARG A 128 20.57 -8.22 -16.77
C ARG A 128 19.93 -9.31 -17.63
N GLU A 129 19.06 -10.12 -17.05
CA GLU A 129 18.47 -11.28 -17.72
C GLU A 129 17.14 -10.96 -18.42
N TYR A 130 16.32 -10.08 -17.84
CA TYR A 130 15.01 -9.66 -18.31
C TYR A 130 14.92 -8.12 -18.49
N PRO A 131 15.80 -7.49 -19.29
CA PRO A 131 15.85 -6.03 -19.43
C PRO A 131 14.53 -5.42 -19.91
N GLU A 132 13.81 -6.11 -20.80
CA GLU A 132 12.52 -5.63 -21.31
C GLU A 132 11.42 -5.66 -20.26
N ILE A 133 11.41 -6.64 -19.36
CA ILE A 133 10.45 -6.70 -18.24
C ILE A 133 10.71 -5.55 -17.27
N VAL A 134 11.98 -5.28 -16.95
CA VAL A 134 12.34 -4.16 -16.08
C VAL A 134 11.94 -2.83 -16.71
N LYS A 135 12.19 -2.63 -18.02
CA LYS A 135 11.73 -1.44 -18.74
C LYS A 135 10.20 -1.29 -18.68
N ILE A 136 9.46 -2.37 -18.88
CA ILE A 136 7.99 -2.38 -18.77
C ILE A 136 7.56 -1.98 -17.36
N GLY A 137 8.09 -2.62 -16.32
CA GLY A 137 7.70 -2.33 -14.94
C GLY A 137 8.05 -0.90 -14.52
N LEU A 138 9.19 -0.36 -14.97
CA LEU A 138 9.54 1.05 -14.74
C LEU A 138 8.61 2.01 -15.47
N LYS A 139 8.18 1.69 -16.71
CA LYS A 139 7.18 2.49 -17.43
C LYS A 139 5.83 2.49 -16.71
N LEU A 140 5.35 1.33 -16.28
CA LEU A 140 4.10 1.19 -15.51
C LEU A 140 4.19 1.97 -14.19
N LYS A 141 5.29 1.80 -13.45
CA LYS A 141 5.55 2.53 -12.21
C LYS A 141 5.54 4.05 -12.44
N ASN A 142 6.22 4.52 -13.48
CA ASN A 142 6.23 5.95 -13.81
C ASN A 142 4.84 6.45 -14.22
N TRP A 143 4.05 5.64 -14.94
CA TRP A 143 2.69 6.00 -15.31
C TRP A 143 1.79 6.17 -14.09
N GLY A 144 1.85 5.25 -13.11
CA GLY A 144 1.16 5.39 -11.80
C GLY A 144 1.53 6.71 -11.10
N ASN A 145 2.83 7.00 -11.00
CA ASN A 145 3.33 8.27 -10.48
C ASN A 145 2.78 9.50 -11.24
N GLN A 146 2.66 9.43 -12.57
CA GLN A 146 2.08 10.53 -13.35
C GLN A 146 0.58 10.71 -13.06
N VAL A 147 -0.18 9.63 -12.88
CA VAL A 147 -1.59 9.71 -12.48
C VAL A 147 -1.72 10.44 -11.14
N VAL A 148 -0.95 10.00 -10.13
CA VAL A 148 -0.93 10.64 -8.81
C VAL A 148 -0.50 12.11 -8.91
N LYS A 149 0.48 12.42 -9.76
CA LYS A 149 0.95 13.81 -9.96
C LYS A 149 -0.11 14.70 -10.62
N VAL A 150 -0.81 14.23 -11.65
CA VAL A 150 -1.84 15.01 -12.35
C VAL A 150 -3.01 15.35 -11.42
N VAL A 151 -3.46 14.36 -10.64
CA VAL A 151 -4.60 14.51 -9.74
C VAL A 151 -4.20 15.18 -8.41
N GLY A 152 -3.09 14.73 -7.84
CA GLY A 152 -2.59 15.10 -6.51
C GLY A 152 -1.57 16.24 -6.47
N GLY A 153 -1.11 16.73 -7.63
CA GLY A 153 -0.10 17.79 -7.77
C GLY A 153 1.36 17.32 -7.62
N ARG A 154 1.60 16.24 -6.86
CA ARG A 154 2.91 15.60 -6.68
C ARG A 154 2.73 14.08 -6.70
N SER A 155 3.72 13.33 -7.17
CA SER A 155 3.69 11.86 -7.16
C SER A 155 3.94 11.28 -5.77
N VAL A 156 4.61 12.01 -4.88
CA VAL A 156 4.86 11.62 -3.48
C VAL A 156 4.41 12.74 -2.57
N HIS A 157 3.65 12.36 -1.54
CA HIS A 157 2.93 13.26 -0.62
C HIS A 157 2.15 14.33 -1.39
N PRO A 158 1.11 13.93 -2.16
CA PRO A 158 0.28 14.85 -2.93
C PRO A 158 -0.41 15.85 -2.00
N VAL A 159 -0.60 17.07 -2.52
CA VAL A 159 -1.06 18.25 -1.75
C VAL A 159 -2.37 18.84 -2.28
N SER A 160 -2.95 18.22 -3.32
CA SER A 160 -4.17 18.71 -3.97
C SER A 160 -5.44 18.30 -3.20
N PHE A 161 -5.37 17.26 -2.37
CA PHE A 161 -6.53 16.72 -1.65
C PHE A 161 -6.86 17.55 -0.40
N ARG A 162 -8.14 17.65 -0.09
CA ARG A 162 -8.65 18.23 1.15
C ARG A 162 -9.90 17.49 1.64
N VAL A 163 -10.26 17.74 2.89
CA VAL A 163 -11.58 17.36 3.42
C VAL A 163 -12.66 18.03 2.57
N GLY A 164 -13.56 17.20 2.01
CA GLY A 164 -14.62 17.59 1.09
C GLY A 164 -14.21 17.74 -0.38
N GLY A 165 -12.99 17.37 -0.79
CA GLY A 165 -12.61 17.34 -2.22
C GLY A 165 -11.16 17.70 -2.51
N PHE A 166 -10.95 18.74 -3.33
CA PHE A 166 -9.63 19.18 -3.81
C PHE A 166 -9.42 20.68 -3.60
N TYR A 167 -8.17 21.11 -3.42
CA TYR A 167 -7.76 22.52 -3.36
C TYR A 167 -7.73 23.20 -4.74
N ARG A 168 -7.72 22.42 -5.83
CA ARG A 168 -7.75 22.95 -7.19
C ARG A 168 -8.75 22.19 -8.07
N VAL A 169 -9.16 22.85 -9.14
CA VAL A 169 -9.90 22.23 -10.23
C VAL A 169 -8.90 21.50 -11.14
N ILE A 170 -9.18 20.23 -11.44
CA ILE A 170 -8.42 19.44 -12.41
C ILE A 170 -9.10 19.61 -13.76
N LYS A 171 -8.38 20.13 -14.75
CA LYS A 171 -8.93 20.36 -16.08
C LYS A 171 -8.91 19.07 -16.91
N ARG A 172 -9.81 19.00 -17.88
CA ARG A 172 -9.95 17.84 -18.77
C ARG A 172 -8.67 17.56 -19.58
N ASP A 173 -8.04 18.61 -20.11
CA ASP A 173 -6.81 18.49 -20.89
C ASP A 173 -5.64 17.90 -20.09
N GLU A 174 -5.60 18.14 -18.77
CA GLU A 174 -4.62 17.53 -17.88
C GLU A 174 -4.85 16.01 -17.72
N LEU A 175 -6.11 15.57 -17.71
CA LEU A 175 -6.48 14.15 -17.67
C LEU A 175 -6.30 13.47 -19.03
N ASP A 176 -6.57 14.16 -20.13
CA ASP A 176 -6.47 13.63 -21.50
C ASP A 176 -5.04 13.16 -21.82
N VAL A 177 -4.02 13.77 -21.19
CA VAL A 177 -2.62 13.32 -21.31
C VAL A 177 -2.45 11.88 -20.81
N LEU A 178 -3.14 11.49 -19.73
CA LEU A 178 -3.05 10.13 -19.17
C LEU A 178 -3.67 9.08 -20.10
N LEU A 179 -4.64 9.49 -20.93
CA LEU A 179 -5.33 8.61 -21.87
C LEU A 179 -4.49 8.27 -23.10
N ARG A 180 -3.51 9.10 -23.47
CA ARG A 180 -2.69 8.91 -24.68
C ARG A 180 -1.95 7.58 -24.67
N ASP A 181 -1.40 7.20 -23.52
CA ASP A 181 -0.58 6.00 -23.36
C ASP A 181 -1.34 4.81 -22.77
N VAL A 182 -2.63 4.96 -22.44
CA VAL A 182 -3.39 3.96 -21.66
C VAL A 182 -3.47 2.60 -22.36
N GLY A 183 -3.57 2.58 -23.69
CA GLY A 183 -3.60 1.34 -24.47
C GLY A 183 -2.29 0.58 -24.38
N ASP A 184 -1.16 1.28 -24.47
CA ASP A 184 0.16 0.72 -24.30
C ASP A 184 0.41 0.26 -22.86
N MET A 185 -0.02 1.05 -21.87
CA MET A 185 0.09 0.67 -20.45
C MET A 185 -0.71 -0.59 -20.13
N LYS A 186 -1.92 -0.76 -20.69
CA LYS A 186 -2.69 -2.00 -20.55
C LYS A 186 -1.97 -3.22 -21.15
N ARG A 187 -1.38 -3.06 -22.34
CA ARG A 187 -0.59 -4.12 -22.98
C ARG A 187 0.64 -4.47 -22.15
N TYR A 188 1.35 -3.46 -21.65
CA TYR A 188 2.50 -3.62 -20.77
C TYR A 188 2.14 -4.30 -19.45
N ALA A 189 1.03 -3.92 -18.82
CA ALA A 189 0.55 -4.55 -17.60
C ALA A 189 0.23 -6.04 -17.82
N ARG A 190 -0.38 -6.39 -18.96
CA ARG A 190 -0.64 -7.79 -19.31
C ARG A 190 0.65 -8.58 -19.51
N ASN A 191 1.60 -8.06 -20.30
CA ASN A 191 2.89 -8.71 -20.51
C ASN A 191 3.65 -8.91 -19.19
N PHE A 192 3.61 -7.90 -18.32
CA PHE A 192 4.24 -7.98 -17.01
C PHE A 192 3.56 -9.03 -16.13
N LEU A 193 2.22 -9.08 -16.10
CA LEU A 193 1.46 -10.09 -15.39
C LEU A 193 1.79 -11.51 -15.87
N GLU A 194 1.87 -11.74 -17.18
CA GLU A 194 2.25 -13.04 -17.75
C GLU A 194 3.66 -13.48 -17.32
N TRP A 195 4.58 -12.54 -17.10
CA TRP A 195 5.88 -12.84 -16.52
C TRP A 195 5.78 -13.14 -15.01
N VAL A 196 5.03 -12.35 -14.25
CA VAL A 196 4.80 -12.57 -12.81
C VAL A 196 4.21 -13.97 -12.55
N LEU A 197 3.24 -14.40 -13.36
CA LEU A 197 2.59 -15.71 -13.23
C LEU A 197 3.54 -16.89 -13.52
N LYS A 198 4.71 -16.65 -14.12
CA LYS A 198 5.74 -17.66 -14.38
C LYS A 198 6.83 -17.71 -13.31
N LEU A 199 6.81 -16.77 -12.35
CA LEU A 199 7.76 -16.80 -11.25
C LEU A 199 7.56 -18.09 -10.43
N PRO A 200 8.64 -18.73 -9.96
CA PRO A 200 8.55 -19.97 -9.17
C PRO A 200 8.13 -19.66 -7.72
N ILE A 201 6.94 -19.11 -7.56
CA ILE A 201 6.36 -18.77 -6.25
C ILE A 201 5.95 -20.08 -5.57
N PRO A 202 6.45 -20.39 -4.36
CA PRO A 202 6.07 -21.61 -3.66
C PRO A 202 4.61 -21.56 -3.25
N GLU A 203 3.93 -22.71 -3.32
CA GLU A 203 2.58 -22.85 -2.75
C GLU A 203 2.70 -22.85 -1.21
N VAL A 204 2.13 -21.83 -0.58
CA VAL A 204 2.08 -21.70 0.89
C VAL A 204 0.62 -21.71 1.31
N LYS A 205 0.25 -22.65 2.18
CA LYS A 205 -1.07 -22.73 2.81
C LYS A 205 -0.92 -22.52 4.30
N GLN A 206 -1.65 -21.55 4.83
CA GLN A 206 -1.76 -21.30 6.26
C GLN A 206 -3.23 -21.14 6.60
N ASP A 207 -3.67 -21.69 7.73
CA ASP A 207 -4.99 -21.42 8.29
C ASP A 207 -4.97 -20.05 8.96
N ILE A 208 -5.10 -19.01 8.14
CA ILE A 208 -5.24 -17.63 8.57
C ILE A 208 -6.60 -17.08 8.13
N GLU A 209 -7.15 -16.19 8.94
CA GLU A 209 -8.35 -15.44 8.58
C GLU A 209 -7.95 -14.26 7.67
N PHE A 210 -8.48 -14.24 6.45
CA PHE A 210 -8.26 -13.15 5.52
C PHE A 210 -9.35 -12.11 5.71
N VAL A 211 -8.97 -10.85 5.88
CA VAL A 211 -9.89 -9.72 6.00
C VAL A 211 -9.73 -8.81 4.78
N SER A 212 -10.85 -8.34 4.22
CA SER A 212 -10.86 -7.37 3.13
C SER A 212 -12.07 -6.46 3.21
N LEU A 213 -12.09 -5.42 2.38
CA LEU A 213 -13.35 -4.75 2.06
C LEU A 213 -14.15 -5.59 1.06
N LYS A 214 -15.48 -5.45 1.10
CA LYS A 214 -16.42 -5.94 0.10
C LYS A 214 -17.30 -4.79 -0.37
N GLY A 215 -17.24 -4.50 -1.67
CA GLY A 215 -18.13 -3.53 -2.29
C GLY A 215 -19.48 -4.15 -2.68
N VAL A 216 -20.51 -3.32 -2.78
CA VAL A 216 -21.86 -3.77 -3.17
C VAL A 216 -21.96 -3.99 -4.68
N LYS A 217 -21.38 -3.08 -5.49
CA LYS A 217 -21.49 -3.08 -6.95
C LYS A 217 -20.16 -3.23 -7.68
N GLU A 218 -19.06 -2.83 -7.05
CA GLU A 218 -17.74 -2.76 -7.64
C GLU A 218 -16.66 -3.21 -6.67
N TYR A 219 -15.43 -3.36 -7.17
CA TYR A 219 -14.28 -3.65 -6.32
C TYR A 219 -14.05 -2.49 -5.33
N PRO A 220 -14.00 -2.75 -4.02
CA PRO A 220 -13.93 -1.70 -3.01
C PRO A 220 -12.53 -1.08 -2.99
N ILE A 221 -12.47 0.24 -3.24
CA ILE A 221 -11.22 1.01 -3.17
C ILE A 221 -11.23 1.91 -1.94
N LEU A 222 -12.26 2.76 -1.84
CA LEU A 222 -12.36 3.77 -0.79
C LEU A 222 -13.16 3.26 0.40
N PHE A 223 -14.20 2.46 0.16
CA PHE A 223 -15.17 2.03 1.16
C PHE A 223 -15.83 0.71 0.78
N GLY A 224 -16.41 0.06 1.79
CA GLY A 224 -17.15 -1.18 1.68
C GLY A 224 -17.38 -1.78 3.07
N ASP A 225 -18.08 -2.89 3.12
CA ASP A 225 -18.19 -3.66 4.36
C ASP A 225 -16.87 -4.38 4.62
N VAL A 226 -16.45 -4.47 5.88
CA VAL A 226 -15.30 -5.27 6.29
C VAL A 226 -15.76 -6.73 6.42
N VAL A 227 -15.18 -7.60 5.60
CA VAL A 227 -15.52 -9.02 5.55
C VAL A 227 -14.32 -9.91 5.83
N SER A 228 -14.57 -11.13 6.31
CA SER A 228 -13.51 -12.13 6.47
C SER A 228 -13.81 -13.49 5.85
N SER A 229 -12.75 -14.28 5.59
CA SER A 229 -12.85 -15.68 5.15
C SER A 229 -13.47 -16.61 6.19
N LYS A 230 -13.64 -16.17 7.44
CA LYS A 230 -14.28 -16.93 8.53
C LYS A 230 -15.65 -16.38 8.95
N GLY A 231 -16.22 -15.47 8.16
CA GLY A 231 -17.63 -15.07 8.27
C GLY A 231 -17.91 -13.72 8.90
N LEU A 232 -16.89 -12.90 9.21
CA LEU A 232 -17.09 -11.51 9.60
C LEU A 232 -17.75 -10.74 8.44
N ASN A 233 -18.72 -9.89 8.75
CA ASN A 233 -19.31 -8.94 7.83
C ASN A 233 -19.89 -7.76 8.62
N ILE A 234 -19.18 -6.65 8.66
CA ILE A 234 -19.51 -5.48 9.49
C ILE A 234 -19.30 -4.18 8.70
N SER A 235 -19.94 -3.10 9.14
CA SER A 235 -19.57 -1.76 8.66
C SER A 235 -18.16 -1.40 9.15
N GLU A 236 -17.42 -0.61 8.36
CA GLU A 236 -16.15 0.00 8.78
C GLU A 236 -16.29 0.87 10.05
N ASP A 237 -17.50 1.37 10.36
CA ASP A 237 -17.76 2.21 11.53
C ASP A 237 -17.65 1.47 12.88
N VAL A 238 -17.77 0.14 12.88
CA VAL A 238 -17.67 -0.70 14.09
C VAL A 238 -16.42 -1.60 14.05
N PHE A 239 -15.46 -1.27 13.18
CA PHE A 239 -14.23 -2.06 13.00
C PHE A 239 -13.46 -2.26 14.31
N GLU A 240 -13.29 -1.19 15.09
CA GLU A 240 -12.54 -1.22 16.35
C GLU A 240 -13.21 -2.09 17.44
N ASP A 241 -14.53 -2.29 17.36
CA ASP A 241 -15.26 -3.16 18.30
C ASP A 241 -15.01 -4.66 18.02
N HIS A 242 -14.49 -5.00 16.84
CA HIS A 242 -14.35 -6.38 16.35
C HIS A 242 -12.90 -6.83 16.17
N ILE A 243 -11.95 -5.90 16.25
CA ILE A 243 -10.52 -6.18 16.04
C ILE A 243 -9.76 -5.90 17.34
N ILE A 244 -9.03 -6.90 17.81
CA ILE A 244 -8.16 -6.79 18.99
C ILE A 244 -6.73 -6.55 18.50
N VAL A 245 -6.13 -5.45 18.96
CA VAL A 245 -4.73 -5.12 18.70
C VAL A 245 -3.91 -5.53 19.92
N GLU A 246 -2.88 -6.36 19.70
CA GLU A 246 -1.95 -6.79 20.74
C GLU A 246 -0.54 -6.24 20.46
N GLN A 247 0.14 -5.75 21.49
CA GLN A 247 1.51 -5.27 21.38
C GLN A 247 2.51 -6.32 21.89
N ALA A 248 3.39 -6.76 21.00
CA ALA A 248 4.51 -7.61 21.36
C ALA A 248 5.66 -6.80 21.98
N ARG A 249 6.29 -7.31 23.05
CA ARG A 249 7.38 -6.60 23.77
C ARG A 249 8.64 -6.36 22.91
N TYR A 250 8.81 -7.11 21.84
CA TYR A 250 9.96 -7.06 20.94
C TYR A 250 9.72 -6.22 19.67
N SER A 251 8.56 -5.56 19.56
CA SER A 251 8.18 -4.79 18.37
C SER A 251 7.52 -3.45 18.73
N THR A 252 7.79 -2.42 17.92
CA THR A 252 7.13 -1.10 17.98
C THR A 252 5.95 -0.98 17.04
N SER A 253 5.63 -2.03 16.26
CA SER A 253 4.46 -2.07 15.37
C SER A 253 3.17 -1.85 16.17
N LEU A 254 2.53 -0.71 15.96
CA LEU A 254 1.25 -0.27 16.51
C LEU A 254 0.44 0.41 15.40
#